data_AF-A0A2D8M3C7-F1
#
_entry.id   AF-A0A2D8M3C7-F1
#
_cell.length_a   1.000
_cell.length_b   1.000
_cell.length_c   1.000
_cell.angle_alpha   90.00
_cell.angle_beta   90.00
_cell.angle_gamma   90.00
#
_symmetry.space_group_name_H-M   'P 1'
#
loop_
_entity.id
_entity.type
_entity.pdbx_description
1 polymer ?
#
loop_
_entity_poly.entity_id
_entity_poly.type
_entity_poly.pdbx_seq_one_letter_code
_entity_poly.pdbx_strand_id
1 'polypeptide(L)'
;MKTLTDITQQTLIDLTDKEHDACISLYMPMVEAGPETRQNTIRFKTLYQNAEQKMEKYGMDQETISEFIAPLEKLENDTAFWEDRSPGLAVFLCPHDICVYKSEMPFEEEAVVDKNFYIRPLLTELDQNKTFTVLLINPDEPRLMKCNNTACKNSRSFPGYLESMEKFLSHHDFEESLQHNTSREAPHFHGQGTAGDKDQENQYMLEYYKQLKNWLHDNGYINDTNTLWLIGDDRSTGIFTKISESLSGKTPVLLQKNVSGEDDDKIHEAIQQHVTKFSYEADQEELETFQNQANDDEISTLQETKDIVTAAHDKRISKLFVPSNSKKIWGTFKAESHETIVRDDATKEVGEELYNLAAIKTLQNGGSVVTNDNIPEDKTLAVCHW
;
A
#
# COMPACT_ATOMS: atom_id res chain seq x y z
N MET A 1 4.79 -24.64 5.72
CA MET A 1 4.17 -23.39 6.19
C MET A 1 4.93 -22.24 5.56
N LYS A 2 4.24 -21.44 4.75
CA LYS A 2 4.78 -20.21 4.13
C LYS A 2 4.42 -19.03 5.05
N THR A 3 5.34 -18.10 5.24
CA THR A 3 5.08 -16.85 5.97
C THR A 3 5.09 -15.70 4.96
N LEU A 4 4.01 -14.92 4.94
CA LEU A 4 3.93 -13.67 4.18
C LEU A 4 4.62 -12.58 5.00
N THR A 5 5.53 -11.83 4.38
CA THR A 5 6.22 -10.71 5.04
C THR A 5 5.47 -9.40 4.85
N ASP A 6 4.92 -9.17 3.66
CA ASP A 6 4.25 -7.94 3.28
C ASP A 6 3.03 -8.25 2.41
N ILE A 7 1.98 -7.45 2.57
CA ILE A 7 0.79 -7.51 1.72
C ILE A 7 0.96 -6.54 0.56
N THR A 8 1.24 -7.10 -0.61
CA THR A 8 1.29 -6.39 -1.89
C THR A 8 0.21 -6.94 -2.82
N GLN A 9 -0.07 -6.24 -3.93
CA GLN A 9 -0.99 -6.75 -4.94
C GLN A 9 -0.54 -8.13 -5.45
N GLN A 10 0.76 -8.32 -5.69
CA GLN A 10 1.30 -9.61 -6.11
C GLN A 10 1.11 -10.67 -5.01
N THR A 11 1.31 -10.32 -3.73
CA THR A 11 1.06 -11.24 -2.61
C THR A 11 -0.37 -11.76 -2.62
N LEU A 12 -1.37 -10.88 -2.84
CA LEU A 12 -2.77 -11.25 -2.86
C LEU A 12 -3.15 -12.07 -4.11
N ILE A 13 -2.57 -11.74 -5.27
CA ILE A 13 -2.74 -12.52 -6.50
C ILE A 13 -2.18 -13.93 -6.29
N ASP A 14 -0.95 -14.06 -5.80
CA ASP A 14 -0.31 -15.36 -5.53
C ASP A 14 -1.10 -16.18 -4.49
N LEU A 15 -1.67 -15.52 -3.49
CA LEU A 15 -2.49 -16.16 -2.47
C LEU A 15 -3.79 -16.73 -3.07
N THR A 16 -4.34 -16.08 -4.10
CA THR A 16 -5.67 -16.41 -4.67
C THR A 16 -5.61 -17.00 -6.08
N ASP A 17 -4.42 -17.33 -6.58
CA ASP A 17 -4.17 -17.84 -7.94
C ASP A 17 -4.96 -19.12 -8.28
N LYS A 18 -5.34 -19.89 -7.27
CA LYS A 18 -6.06 -21.16 -7.43
C LYS A 18 -7.34 -21.18 -6.62
N GLU A 19 -8.41 -21.61 -7.29
CA GLU A 19 -9.66 -21.99 -6.65
C GLU A 19 -9.55 -23.43 -6.14
N HIS A 20 -10.04 -23.66 -4.93
CA HIS A 20 -10.12 -24.98 -4.31
C HIS A 20 -11.55 -25.30 -3.91
N ASP A 21 -11.85 -26.56 -3.62
CA ASP A 21 -13.17 -26.97 -3.14
C ASP A 21 -13.50 -26.33 -1.77
N ALA A 22 -12.48 -26.12 -0.94
CA ALA A 22 -12.56 -25.37 0.31
C ALA A 22 -11.20 -24.72 0.63
N CYS A 23 -11.27 -23.48 1.09
CA CYS A 23 -10.20 -22.67 1.64
C CYS A 23 -10.67 -22.13 2.99
N ILE A 24 -9.80 -22.16 4.00
CA ILE A 24 -10.04 -21.53 5.30
C ILE A 24 -9.21 -20.25 5.37
N SER A 25 -9.83 -19.17 5.82
CA SER A 25 -9.16 -17.93 6.21
C SER A 25 -9.53 -17.58 7.64
N LEU A 26 -8.54 -17.57 8.52
CA LEU A 26 -8.70 -17.23 9.93
C LEU A 26 -8.02 -15.88 10.19
N TYR A 27 -8.71 -15.00 10.90
CA TYR A 27 -8.24 -13.69 11.30
C TYR A 27 -8.47 -13.51 12.79
N MET A 28 -7.48 -12.97 13.50
CA MET A 28 -7.62 -12.65 14.91
C MET A 28 -6.69 -11.53 15.37
N PRO A 29 -7.09 -10.78 16.40
CA PRO A 29 -6.17 -9.99 17.18
C PRO A 29 -5.34 -10.91 18.09
N MET A 30 -4.10 -10.50 18.33
CA MET A 30 -3.18 -11.18 19.24
C MET A 30 -2.80 -10.25 20.39
N VAL A 31 -2.65 -10.85 21.58
CA VAL A 31 -2.07 -10.19 22.75
C VAL A 31 -0.55 -10.34 22.68
N GLU A 32 0.17 -9.23 22.65
CA GLU A 32 1.63 -9.22 22.47
C GLU A 32 2.43 -9.69 23.69
N ALA A 33 1.93 -9.45 24.90
CA ALA A 33 2.70 -9.69 26.12
C ALA A 33 1.83 -9.95 27.34
N GLY A 34 2.44 -10.60 28.34
CA GLY A 34 1.82 -10.86 29.63
C GLY A 34 1.10 -12.21 29.72
N PRO A 35 0.44 -12.47 30.87
CA PRO A 35 -0.21 -13.77 31.14
C PRO A 35 -1.38 -14.07 30.19
N GLU A 36 -1.92 -13.03 29.54
CA GLU A 36 -3.04 -13.13 28.60
C GLU A 36 -2.64 -13.64 27.21
N THR A 37 -1.34 -13.79 26.91
CA THR A 37 -0.84 -14.40 25.66
C THR A 37 -1.41 -15.81 25.41
N ARG A 38 -1.75 -16.54 26.47
CA ARG A 38 -2.45 -17.84 26.37
C ARG A 38 -3.81 -17.75 25.69
N GLN A 39 -4.44 -16.58 25.69
CA GLN A 39 -5.71 -16.35 24.99
C GLN A 39 -5.54 -16.46 23.47
N ASN A 40 -4.36 -16.18 22.91
CA ASN A 40 -4.11 -16.28 21.47
C ASN A 40 -4.37 -17.71 20.98
N THR A 41 -3.77 -18.71 21.62
CA THR A 41 -3.99 -20.13 21.26
C THR A 41 -5.44 -20.57 21.46
N ILE A 42 -6.12 -20.09 22.53
CA ILE A 42 -7.53 -20.41 22.80
C ILE A 42 -8.46 -19.83 21.73
N ARG A 43 -8.23 -18.58 21.33
CA ARG A 43 -8.98 -17.89 20.29
C ARG A 43 -8.74 -18.55 18.93
N PHE A 44 -7.49 -18.87 18.61
CA PHE A 44 -7.15 -19.61 17.39
C PHE A 44 -7.86 -20.96 17.33
N LYS A 45 -7.89 -21.70 18.45
CA LYS A 45 -8.64 -22.94 18.59
C LYS A 45 -10.12 -22.77 18.25
N THR A 46 -10.74 -21.75 18.84
CA THR A 46 -12.15 -21.44 18.62
C THR A 46 -12.42 -21.10 17.15
N LEU A 47 -11.51 -20.37 16.49
CA LEU A 47 -11.64 -19.99 15.08
C LEU A 47 -11.59 -21.19 14.14
N TYR A 48 -10.63 -22.10 14.31
CA TYR A 48 -10.58 -23.27 13.42
C TYR A 48 -11.72 -24.25 13.70
N GLN A 49 -12.20 -24.36 14.94
CA GLN A 49 -13.42 -25.13 15.27
C GLN A 49 -14.68 -24.53 14.63
N ASN A 50 -14.76 -23.21 14.51
CA ASN A 50 -15.82 -22.56 13.75
C ASN A 50 -15.69 -22.85 12.24
N ALA A 51 -14.47 -22.95 11.72
CA ALA A 51 -14.24 -23.35 10.33
C ALA A 51 -14.64 -24.81 10.07
N GLU A 52 -14.34 -25.74 10.98
CA GLU A 52 -14.81 -27.13 10.94
C GLU A 52 -16.33 -27.20 10.77
N GLN A 53 -17.08 -26.51 11.63
CA GLN A 53 -18.55 -26.48 11.56
C GLN A 53 -19.08 -25.91 10.23
N LYS A 54 -18.35 -24.97 9.62
CA LYS A 54 -18.71 -24.44 8.30
C LYS A 54 -18.44 -25.48 7.21
N MET A 55 -17.30 -26.16 7.25
CA MET A 55 -16.97 -27.24 6.30
C MET A 55 -17.99 -28.39 6.35
N GLU A 56 -18.48 -28.75 7.55
CA GLU A 56 -19.58 -29.72 7.69
C GLU A 56 -20.84 -29.26 6.95
N LYS A 57 -21.17 -27.97 7.05
CA LYS A 57 -22.33 -27.38 6.35
C LYS A 57 -22.12 -27.25 4.84
N TYR A 58 -20.87 -27.19 4.37
CA TYR A 58 -20.50 -27.36 2.97
C TYR A 58 -20.68 -28.80 2.47
N GLY A 59 -20.95 -29.76 3.36
CA GLY A 59 -21.19 -31.16 3.02
C GLY A 59 -19.94 -32.02 2.97
N MET A 60 -18.82 -31.54 3.50
CA MET A 60 -17.59 -32.34 3.62
C MET A 60 -17.76 -33.38 4.74
N ASP A 61 -17.24 -34.59 4.52
CA ASP A 61 -17.28 -35.64 5.54
C ASP A 61 -16.23 -35.39 6.64
N GLN A 62 -16.44 -36.01 7.79
CA GLN A 62 -15.63 -35.82 8.99
C GLN A 62 -14.17 -36.24 8.82
N GLU A 63 -13.89 -37.27 8.02
CA GLU A 63 -12.53 -37.74 7.77
C GLU A 63 -11.76 -36.68 6.97
N THR A 64 -12.37 -36.19 5.88
CA THR A 64 -11.81 -35.10 5.08
C THR A 64 -11.61 -33.82 5.90
N ILE A 65 -12.57 -33.44 6.75
CA ILE A 65 -12.44 -32.24 7.61
C ILE A 65 -11.27 -32.39 8.59
N SER A 66 -11.15 -33.56 9.25
CA SER A 66 -10.06 -33.81 10.19
C SER A 66 -8.69 -33.76 9.53
N GLU A 67 -8.54 -34.35 8.33
CA GLU A 67 -7.31 -34.25 7.55
C GLU A 67 -6.99 -32.81 7.15
N PHE A 68 -8.01 -32.03 6.79
CA PHE A 68 -7.87 -30.65 6.37
C PHE A 68 -7.39 -29.75 7.52
N ILE A 69 -7.89 -29.97 8.74
CA ILE A 69 -7.61 -29.12 9.91
C ILE A 69 -6.33 -29.51 10.66
N ALA A 70 -5.83 -30.73 10.49
CA ALA A 70 -4.61 -31.21 11.15
C ALA A 70 -3.40 -30.23 11.11
N PRO A 71 -3.14 -29.47 10.02
CA PRO A 71 -2.11 -28.44 10.00
C PRO A 71 -2.33 -27.30 11.02
N LEU A 72 -3.58 -26.92 11.29
CA LEU A 72 -3.94 -25.91 12.28
C LEU A 72 -3.77 -26.45 13.71
N GLU A 73 -4.14 -27.70 13.97
CA GLU A 73 -3.88 -28.34 15.28
C GLU A 73 -2.39 -28.42 15.57
N LYS A 74 -1.58 -28.71 14.54
CA LYS A 74 -0.12 -28.69 14.67
C LYS A 74 0.39 -27.29 15.00
N LEU A 75 -0.19 -26.24 14.39
CA LEU A 75 0.15 -24.85 14.66
C LEU A 75 -0.31 -24.40 16.07
N GLU A 76 -1.47 -24.86 16.55
CA GLU A 76 -1.95 -24.63 17.92
C GLU A 76 -0.89 -25.08 18.95
N ASN A 77 -0.24 -26.21 18.69
CA ASN A 77 0.74 -26.82 19.58
C ASN A 77 2.19 -26.33 19.37
N ASP A 78 2.45 -25.43 18.40
CA ASP A 78 3.78 -24.88 18.14
C ASP A 78 4.06 -23.69 19.08
N THR A 79 4.76 -23.95 20.19
CA THR A 79 5.06 -22.90 21.17
C THR A 79 5.91 -21.76 20.59
N ALA A 80 6.84 -22.07 19.68
CA ALA A 80 7.73 -21.06 19.11
C ALA A 80 6.97 -20.10 18.18
N PHE A 81 5.93 -20.61 17.50
CA PHE A 81 5.06 -19.78 16.68
C PHE A 81 4.34 -18.67 17.49
N TRP A 82 3.89 -19.01 18.70
CA TRP A 82 3.13 -18.14 19.60
C TRP A 82 3.99 -17.21 20.48
N GLU A 83 5.31 -17.33 20.44
CA GLU A 83 6.23 -16.43 21.16
C GLU A 83 6.38 -15.05 20.49
N ASP A 84 5.93 -14.93 19.25
CA ASP A 84 5.98 -13.69 18.47
C ASP A 84 4.99 -12.63 18.97
N ARG A 85 5.37 -11.36 18.84
CA ARG A 85 4.67 -10.20 19.40
C ARG A 85 4.07 -9.33 18.30
N SER A 86 3.18 -9.92 17.51
CA SER A 86 2.45 -9.17 16.49
C SER A 86 1.03 -8.86 16.98
N PRO A 87 0.46 -7.69 16.69
CA PRO A 87 -0.93 -7.35 17.04
C PRO A 87 -2.01 -8.18 16.34
N GLY A 88 -1.74 -8.70 15.14
CA GLY A 88 -2.71 -9.44 14.35
C GLY A 88 -2.15 -10.71 13.72
N LEU A 89 -3.01 -11.70 13.52
CA LEU A 89 -2.69 -12.96 12.85
C LEU A 89 -3.74 -13.29 11.80
N ALA A 90 -3.28 -13.59 10.58
CA ALA A 90 -4.06 -14.22 9.53
C ALA A 90 -3.46 -15.59 9.17
N VAL A 91 -4.30 -16.62 9.06
CA VAL A 91 -3.92 -17.97 8.66
C VAL A 91 -4.80 -18.43 7.50
N PHE A 92 -4.16 -18.86 6.43
CA PHE A 92 -4.78 -19.35 5.20
C PHE A 92 -4.45 -20.82 5.03
N LEU A 93 -5.46 -21.65 4.82
CA LEU A 93 -5.30 -23.09 4.66
C LEU A 93 -6.14 -23.61 3.49
N CYS A 94 -5.50 -24.25 2.53
CA CYS A 94 -6.14 -25.01 1.46
C CYS A 94 -5.55 -26.43 1.41
N PRO A 95 -6.05 -27.33 0.55
CA PRO A 95 -5.50 -28.67 0.43
C PRO A 95 -3.99 -28.61 0.15
N HIS A 96 -3.20 -29.07 1.13
CA HIS A 96 -1.72 -29.18 1.13
C HIS A 96 -0.91 -27.91 1.41
N ASP A 97 -1.51 -26.73 1.53
CA ASP A 97 -0.78 -25.49 1.77
C ASP A 97 -1.35 -24.70 2.95
N ILE A 98 -0.43 -24.25 3.82
CA ILE A 98 -0.72 -23.34 4.93
C ILE A 98 0.18 -22.10 4.82
N CYS A 99 -0.45 -20.94 4.86
CA CYS A 99 0.18 -19.64 4.76
C CYS A 99 -0.20 -18.79 5.98
N VAL A 100 0.76 -18.08 6.55
CA VAL A 100 0.53 -17.21 7.71
C VAL A 100 1.01 -15.80 7.41
N TYR A 101 0.24 -14.81 7.87
CA TYR A 101 0.65 -13.41 7.91
C TYR A 101 0.47 -12.88 9.33
N LYS A 102 1.49 -12.18 9.83
CA LYS A 102 1.43 -11.49 11.12
C LYS A 102 1.40 -9.99 10.83
N SER A 103 0.33 -9.34 11.26
CA SER A 103 0.11 -7.91 11.01
C SER A 103 0.61 -7.06 12.18
N GLU A 104 1.07 -5.85 11.86
CA GLU A 104 1.36 -4.76 12.79
C GLU A 104 0.08 -4.12 13.35
N MET A 105 -1.10 -4.53 12.89
CA MET A 105 -2.41 -4.07 13.34
C MET A 105 -3.30 -5.27 13.71
N PRO A 106 -4.21 -5.12 14.69
CA PRO A 106 -5.12 -6.18 15.05
C PRO A 106 -6.17 -6.40 13.96
N PHE A 107 -6.48 -7.66 13.66
CA PHE A 107 -7.65 -8.01 12.85
C PHE A 107 -8.89 -8.17 13.71
N GLU A 108 -10.06 -8.07 13.08
CA GLU A 108 -11.29 -8.58 13.68
C GLU A 108 -11.25 -10.12 13.73
N GLU A 109 -11.86 -10.70 14.78
CA GLU A 109 -11.97 -12.15 14.91
C GLU A 109 -12.92 -12.72 13.86
N GLU A 110 -12.39 -13.51 12.93
CA GLU A 110 -13.18 -14.07 11.85
C GLU A 110 -12.61 -15.39 11.34
N ALA A 111 -13.51 -16.34 11.06
CA ALA A 111 -13.22 -17.56 10.32
C ALA A 111 -14.12 -17.63 9.08
N VAL A 112 -13.55 -17.70 7.88
CA VAL A 112 -14.28 -17.87 6.61
C VAL A 112 -13.90 -19.19 5.97
N VAL A 113 -14.89 -19.88 5.42
CA VAL A 113 -14.72 -21.06 4.57
C VAL A 113 -15.39 -20.77 3.23
N ASP A 114 -14.61 -20.77 2.16
CA ASP A 114 -15.05 -20.44 0.80
C ASP A 114 -14.15 -21.16 -0.22
N LYS A 115 -14.42 -21.08 -1.53
CA LYS A 115 -13.58 -21.66 -2.59
C LYS A 115 -12.26 -20.91 -2.79
N ASN A 116 -12.25 -19.65 -2.41
CA ASN A 116 -11.08 -18.77 -2.43
C ASN A 116 -10.75 -18.31 -1.01
N PHE A 117 -9.51 -17.89 -0.77
CA PHE A 117 -9.21 -17.20 0.48
C PHE A 117 -9.97 -15.89 0.60
N TYR A 118 -10.41 -15.57 1.80
CA TYR A 118 -11.05 -14.31 2.13
C TYR A 118 -9.96 -13.26 2.35
N ILE A 119 -9.76 -12.36 1.39
CA ILE A 119 -8.68 -11.36 1.39
C ILE A 119 -9.12 -9.96 1.80
N ARG A 120 -10.42 -9.72 2.03
CA ARG A 120 -10.94 -8.38 2.35
C ARG A 120 -10.23 -7.70 3.55
N PRO A 121 -9.93 -8.38 4.67
CA PRO A 121 -9.18 -7.77 5.77
C PRO A 121 -7.76 -7.36 5.37
N LEU A 122 -7.16 -8.04 4.39
CA LEU A 122 -5.84 -7.69 3.85
C LEU A 122 -5.88 -6.52 2.86
N LEU A 123 -7.06 -6.07 2.40
CA LEU A 123 -7.14 -4.89 1.52
C LEU A 123 -6.73 -3.62 2.27
N THR A 124 -7.04 -3.53 3.58
CA THR A 124 -6.58 -2.42 4.42
C THR A 124 -5.05 -2.45 4.58
N GLU A 125 -4.47 -3.64 4.73
CA GLU A 125 -3.01 -3.83 4.77
C GLU A 125 -2.36 -3.45 3.43
N LEU A 126 -2.98 -3.83 2.32
CA LEU A 126 -2.53 -3.45 0.98
C LEU A 126 -2.50 -1.93 0.82
N ASP A 127 -3.55 -1.24 1.30
CA ASP A 127 -3.65 0.20 1.25
C ASP A 127 -2.60 0.88 2.15
N GLN A 128 -2.37 0.34 3.35
CA GLN A 128 -1.34 0.83 4.28
C GLN A 128 0.09 0.63 3.77
N ASN A 129 0.31 -0.45 3.01
CA ASN A 129 1.59 -0.76 2.39
C ASN A 129 1.85 0.04 1.10
N LYS A 130 0.94 0.92 0.68
CA LYS A 130 1.22 1.86 -0.40
C LYS A 130 2.44 2.70 -0.05
N THR A 131 3.49 2.55 -0.86
CA THR A 131 4.74 3.26 -0.63
C THR A 131 4.77 4.54 -1.45
N PHE A 132 5.28 5.61 -0.86
CA PHE A 132 5.52 6.88 -1.53
C PHE A 132 6.97 7.31 -1.32
N THR A 133 7.47 8.16 -2.22
CA THR A 133 8.85 8.65 -2.16
C THR A 133 8.85 10.04 -1.54
N VAL A 134 9.75 10.27 -0.60
CA VAL A 134 9.92 11.55 0.08
C VAL A 134 11.32 12.08 -0.20
N LEU A 135 11.40 13.31 -0.71
CA LEU A 135 12.63 14.06 -0.83
C LEU A 135 12.65 15.15 0.25
N LEU A 136 13.50 14.95 1.26
CA LEU A 136 13.86 16.01 2.19
C LEU A 136 14.86 16.92 1.48
N ILE A 137 14.42 18.11 1.13
CA ILE A 137 15.21 19.08 0.41
C ILE A 137 15.87 20.07 1.36
N ASN A 138 17.19 19.93 1.45
CA ASN A 138 18.07 20.79 2.23
C ASN A 138 19.41 20.88 1.46
N PRO A 139 20.01 22.07 1.28
CA PRO A 139 21.32 22.20 0.66
C PRO A 139 22.42 21.43 1.38
N ASP A 140 22.36 21.30 2.70
CA ASP A 140 23.44 20.70 3.49
C ASP A 140 23.37 19.18 3.53
N GLU A 141 22.15 18.62 3.57
CA GLU A 141 21.91 17.19 3.70
C GLU A 141 20.57 16.79 3.08
N PRO A 142 20.49 16.63 1.73
CA PRO A 142 19.29 16.11 1.11
C PRO A 142 19.13 14.63 1.47
N ARG A 143 17.88 14.18 1.64
CA ARG A 143 17.59 12.77 1.91
C ARG A 143 16.47 12.26 1.03
N LEU A 144 16.68 11.10 0.44
CA LEU A 144 15.66 10.38 -0.32
C LEU A 144 15.17 9.19 0.49
N MET A 145 13.91 9.23 0.86
CA MET A 145 13.28 8.22 1.71
C MET A 145 12.16 7.52 0.95
N LYS A 146 12.03 6.22 1.20
CA LYS A 146 10.84 5.45 0.82
C LYS A 146 10.01 5.27 2.09
N CYS A 147 8.77 5.72 2.03
CA CYS A 147 7.87 5.71 3.17
C CYS A 147 6.60 4.92 2.84
N ASN A 148 5.95 4.41 3.87
CA ASN A 148 4.58 3.89 3.83
C ASN A 148 3.83 4.47 5.06
N ASN A 149 2.64 3.95 5.37
CA ASN A 149 1.87 4.46 6.50
C ASN A 149 2.50 4.16 7.88
N THR A 150 3.47 3.24 7.98
CA THR A 150 4.04 2.80 9.26
C THR A 150 5.47 3.27 9.51
N ALA A 151 6.27 3.48 8.46
CA ALA A 151 7.65 3.90 8.59
C ALA A 151 8.18 4.66 7.36
N CYS A 152 9.25 5.41 7.58
CA CYS A 152 10.13 5.91 6.53
C CYS A 152 11.49 5.22 6.64
N LYS A 153 12.06 4.81 5.50
CA LYS A 153 13.41 4.28 5.43
C LYS A 153 14.19 5.04 4.37
N ASN A 154 15.44 5.39 4.68
CA ASN A 154 16.36 5.94 3.68
C ASN A 154 16.45 4.97 2.49
N SER A 155 16.04 5.43 1.30
CA SER A 155 15.93 4.57 0.13
C SER A 155 17.29 4.38 -0.53
N ARG A 156 18.13 5.42 -0.52
CA ARG A 156 19.48 5.41 -1.10
C ARG A 156 20.29 6.66 -0.74
N SER A 157 21.61 6.53 -0.70
CA SER A 157 22.53 7.68 -0.68
C SER A 157 22.65 8.29 -2.08
N PHE A 158 22.67 9.61 -2.15
CA PHE A 158 23.02 10.34 -3.36
C PHE A 158 24.48 10.07 -3.77
N PRO A 159 24.86 10.24 -5.05
CA PRO A 159 26.27 10.21 -5.42
C PRO A 159 27.01 11.32 -4.66
N GLY A 160 28.30 11.11 -4.37
CA GLY A 160 29.06 11.98 -3.46
C GLY A 160 28.99 13.49 -3.76
N TYR A 161 28.93 13.88 -5.04
CA TYR A 161 28.81 15.28 -5.45
C TYR A 161 27.42 15.89 -5.22
N LEU A 162 26.39 15.08 -4.93
CA LEU A 162 25.03 15.49 -4.59
C LEU A 162 24.68 15.24 -3.11
N GLU A 163 25.65 14.85 -2.28
CA GLU A 163 25.42 14.68 -0.83
C GLU A 163 25.26 16.01 -0.11
N SER A 164 25.70 17.12 -0.70
CA SER A 164 25.43 18.48 -0.24
C SER A 164 25.76 19.49 -1.34
N MET A 165 25.26 20.72 -1.21
CA MET A 165 25.60 21.85 -2.06
C MET A 165 27.09 22.20 -1.96
N GLU A 166 27.70 22.06 -0.78
CA GLU A 166 29.14 22.26 -0.58
C GLU A 166 29.97 21.28 -1.44
N LYS A 167 29.59 19.99 -1.43
CA LYS A 167 30.24 18.96 -2.24
C LYS A 167 30.02 19.17 -3.73
N PHE A 168 28.82 19.60 -4.10
CA PHE A 168 28.47 19.94 -5.48
C PHE A 168 29.37 21.05 -6.03
N LEU A 169 29.48 22.17 -5.30
CA LEU A 169 30.31 23.30 -5.71
C LEU A 169 31.80 22.93 -5.78
N SER A 170 32.29 22.19 -4.77
CA SER A 170 33.67 21.70 -4.76
C SER A 170 34.01 20.82 -5.98
N HIS A 171 33.04 20.02 -6.43
CA HIS A 171 33.19 19.18 -7.61
C HIS A 171 33.13 19.99 -8.91
N HIS A 172 32.20 20.95 -9.00
CA HIS A 172 32.03 21.81 -10.17
C HIS A 172 33.27 22.70 -10.41
N ASP A 173 33.82 23.29 -9.34
CA ASP A 173 35.06 24.08 -9.41
C ASP A 173 36.25 23.23 -9.88
N PHE A 174 36.31 21.97 -9.44
CA PHE A 174 37.34 21.02 -9.87
C PHE A 174 37.19 20.68 -11.37
N GLU A 175 35.99 20.40 -11.86
CA GLU A 175 35.76 20.13 -13.29
C GLU A 175 36.05 21.34 -14.19
N GLU A 176 35.63 22.54 -13.79
CA GLU A 176 35.98 23.77 -14.52
C GLU A 176 37.50 24.00 -14.56
N SER A 177 38.21 23.71 -13.47
CA SER A 177 39.68 23.82 -13.41
C SER A 177 40.42 22.80 -14.29
N LEU A 178 39.79 21.67 -14.62
CA LEU A 178 40.33 20.67 -15.55
C LEU A 178 40.03 21.04 -17.01
N GLN A 179 38.89 21.68 -17.27
CA GLN A 179 38.50 22.14 -18.61
C GLN A 179 39.19 23.45 -19.01
N HIS A 180 39.49 24.31 -18.04
CA HIS A 180 40.29 25.52 -18.21
C HIS A 180 41.64 25.35 -17.50
N ASN A 181 42.74 25.19 -18.26
CA ASN A 181 44.14 25.16 -17.78
C ASN A 181 44.60 26.47 -17.08
N THR A 182 43.85 26.97 -16.12
CA THR A 182 44.18 28.15 -15.34
C THR A 182 43.77 27.90 -13.89
N SER A 183 44.78 27.71 -13.05
CA SER A 183 44.66 27.66 -11.60
C SER A 183 44.05 28.97 -11.08
N ARG A 184 42.75 28.96 -10.80
CA ARG A 184 42.09 29.97 -9.97
C ARG A 184 41.90 29.38 -8.58
N GLU A 185 42.33 30.14 -7.58
CA GLU A 185 42.13 29.82 -6.16
C GLU A 185 40.62 29.66 -5.87
N ALA A 186 40.30 28.64 -5.06
CA ALA A 186 38.94 28.35 -4.63
C ALA A 186 38.30 29.58 -3.95
N PRO A 187 37.01 29.89 -4.18
CA PRO A 187 36.35 30.99 -3.49
C PRO A 187 36.25 30.67 -2.00
N HIS A 188 36.94 31.45 -1.16
CA HIS A 188 36.74 31.39 0.29
C HIS A 188 35.35 31.94 0.64
N PHE A 189 34.49 31.05 1.15
CA PHE A 189 33.14 31.34 1.61
C PHE A 189 33.19 32.16 2.91
N HIS A 190 32.83 33.44 2.85
CA HIS A 190 32.59 34.28 4.02
C HIS A 190 31.21 34.93 3.90
N GLY A 191 30.27 34.46 4.72
CA GLY A 191 28.94 35.05 4.85
C GLY A 191 29.00 36.45 5.46
N GLN A 192 29.02 37.49 4.61
CA GLN A 192 28.65 38.86 4.97
C GLN A 192 27.84 39.45 3.82
N GLY A 193 26.51 39.41 3.97
CA GLY A 193 25.58 39.62 2.87
C GLY A 193 25.45 41.07 2.38
N THR A 194 25.69 41.25 1.09
CA THR A 194 25.04 42.26 0.24
C THR A 194 23.98 41.58 -0.64
N ALA A 195 23.09 42.36 -1.29
CA ALA A 195 22.02 41.80 -2.12
C ALA A 195 22.53 40.94 -3.30
N GLY A 196 23.75 41.21 -3.80
CA GLY A 196 24.37 40.42 -4.87
C GLY A 196 24.78 39.01 -4.44
N ASP A 197 25.11 38.81 -3.16
CA ASP A 197 25.54 37.49 -2.64
C ASP A 197 24.36 36.51 -2.56
N LYS A 198 23.16 37.02 -2.26
CA LYS A 198 21.94 36.20 -2.19
C LYS A 198 21.47 35.73 -3.57
N ASP A 199 21.61 36.56 -4.59
CA ASP A 199 21.25 36.19 -5.96
C ASP A 199 22.20 35.12 -6.49
N GLN A 200 23.49 35.24 -6.19
CA GLN A 200 24.50 34.23 -6.54
C GLN A 200 24.27 32.91 -5.78
N GLU A 201 23.99 32.98 -4.48
CA GLU A 201 23.65 31.79 -3.67
C GLU A 201 22.41 31.06 -4.21
N ASN A 202 21.37 31.80 -4.59
CA ASN A 202 20.17 31.22 -5.20
C ASN A 202 20.47 30.58 -6.57
N GLN A 203 21.39 31.15 -7.35
CA GLN A 203 21.81 30.56 -8.62
C GLN A 203 22.52 29.21 -8.42
N TYR A 204 23.44 29.13 -7.46
CA TYR A 204 24.11 27.86 -7.14
C TYR A 204 23.15 26.82 -6.59
N MET A 205 22.24 27.23 -5.70
CA MET A 205 21.19 26.35 -5.20
C MET A 205 20.29 25.83 -6.33
N LEU A 206 19.94 26.69 -7.29
CA LEU A 206 19.17 26.31 -8.47
C LEU A 206 19.92 25.28 -9.33
N GLU A 207 21.23 25.46 -9.56
CA GLU A 207 22.06 24.52 -10.33
C GLU A 207 22.19 23.18 -9.63
N TYR A 208 22.45 23.19 -8.32
CA TYR A 208 22.49 22.01 -7.48
C TYR A 208 21.17 21.22 -7.54
N TYR A 209 20.03 21.89 -7.32
CA TYR A 209 18.73 21.25 -7.37
C TYR A 209 18.33 20.77 -8.77
N LYS A 210 18.80 21.40 -9.85
CA LYS A 210 18.65 20.86 -11.21
C LYS A 210 19.37 19.52 -11.36
N GLN A 211 20.58 19.40 -10.83
CA GLN A 211 21.33 18.14 -10.91
C GLN A 211 20.73 17.06 -10.03
N LEU A 212 20.26 17.43 -8.83
CA LEU A 212 19.49 16.54 -7.96
C LEU A 212 18.23 16.02 -8.68
N LYS A 213 17.48 16.92 -9.31
CA LYS A 213 16.27 16.60 -10.09
C LYS A 213 16.57 15.63 -11.24
N ASN A 214 17.60 15.90 -12.04
CA ASN A 214 18.00 15.06 -13.16
C ASN A 214 18.38 13.66 -12.67
N TRP A 215 19.16 13.58 -11.59
CA TRP A 215 19.53 12.30 -10.99
C TRP A 215 18.32 11.51 -10.51
N LEU A 216 17.33 12.16 -9.88
CA LEU A 216 16.09 11.50 -9.44
C LEU A 216 15.29 10.93 -10.63
N HIS A 217 15.19 11.69 -11.71
CA HIS A 217 14.53 11.26 -12.94
C HIS A 217 15.25 10.07 -13.59
N ASP A 218 16.57 10.18 -13.81
CA ASP A 218 17.36 9.17 -14.50
C ASP A 218 17.45 7.84 -13.73
N ASN A 219 17.21 7.88 -12.41
CA ASN A 219 17.15 6.69 -11.56
C ASN A 219 15.72 6.21 -11.28
N GLY A 220 14.70 6.78 -11.93
CA GLY A 220 13.31 6.30 -11.88
C GLY A 220 12.54 6.63 -10.59
N TYR A 221 13.04 7.54 -9.75
CA TYR A 221 12.35 8.00 -8.54
C TYR A 221 11.20 8.98 -8.85
N ILE A 222 11.23 9.57 -10.04
CA ILE A 222 10.17 10.43 -10.56
C ILE A 222 9.62 9.74 -11.81
N ASN A 223 8.41 9.19 -11.69
CA ASN A 223 7.70 8.52 -12.78
C ASN A 223 6.18 8.67 -12.57
N ASP A 224 5.38 8.31 -13.57
CA ASP A 224 3.92 8.51 -13.56
C ASP A 224 3.18 7.72 -12.47
N THR A 225 3.82 6.69 -11.91
CA THR A 225 3.23 5.75 -10.95
C THR A 225 3.57 6.05 -9.49
N ASN A 226 4.53 6.94 -9.21
CA ASN A 226 4.97 7.26 -7.86
C ASN A 226 4.71 8.73 -7.50
N THR A 227 4.05 8.95 -6.37
CA THR A 227 3.92 10.28 -5.78
C THR A 227 5.22 10.68 -5.09
N LEU A 228 5.84 11.77 -5.55
CA LEU A 228 6.97 12.41 -4.88
C LEU A 228 6.46 13.47 -3.90
N TRP A 229 6.83 13.33 -2.65
CA TRP A 229 6.63 14.33 -1.59
C TRP A 229 7.91 15.15 -1.43
N LEU A 230 7.80 16.47 -1.50
CA LEU A 230 8.91 17.40 -1.29
C LEU A 230 8.76 18.09 0.05
N ILE A 231 9.77 17.97 0.91
CA ILE A 231 9.74 18.50 2.27
C ILE A 231 10.98 19.34 2.55
N GLY A 232 10.78 20.58 2.92
CA GLY A 232 11.88 21.47 3.28
C GLY A 232 11.36 22.85 3.65
N ASP A 233 12.30 23.78 3.84
CA ASP A 233 11.95 25.18 4.05
C ASP A 233 11.34 25.83 2.80
N ASP A 234 10.73 27.00 2.99
CA ASP A 234 10.03 27.75 1.92
C ASP A 234 10.97 28.07 0.75
N ARG A 235 12.26 28.33 1.04
CA ARG A 235 13.25 28.68 0.02
C ARG A 235 13.55 27.47 -0.87
N SER A 236 13.90 26.34 -0.26
CA SER A 236 14.32 25.13 -0.95
C SER A 236 13.17 24.51 -1.72
N THR A 237 12.00 24.39 -1.08
CA THR A 237 10.78 23.91 -1.73
C THR A 237 10.37 24.81 -2.90
N GLY A 238 10.43 26.14 -2.71
CA GLY A 238 10.10 27.11 -3.76
C GLY A 238 11.02 27.04 -4.98
N ILE A 239 12.33 26.89 -4.79
CA ILE A 239 13.29 26.76 -5.92
C ILE A 239 13.10 25.43 -6.64
N PHE A 240 12.96 24.33 -5.90
CA PHE A 240 12.81 23.01 -6.51
C PHE A 240 11.47 22.87 -7.24
N THR A 241 10.38 23.43 -6.70
CA THR A 241 9.07 23.43 -7.37
C THR A 241 9.15 24.08 -8.75
N LYS A 242 9.79 25.26 -8.85
CA LYS A 242 9.95 25.98 -10.13
C LYS A 242 10.70 25.18 -11.20
N ILE A 243 11.59 24.27 -10.81
CA ILE A 243 12.31 23.41 -11.76
C ILE A 243 11.63 22.06 -11.99
N SER A 244 10.74 21.63 -11.09
CA SER A 244 9.99 20.38 -11.18
C SER A 244 8.69 20.48 -11.96
N GLU A 245 8.17 21.68 -12.24
CA GLU A 245 7.01 21.90 -13.14
C GLU A 245 7.19 21.28 -14.55
N SER A 246 8.43 20.97 -14.95
CA SER A 246 8.77 20.31 -16.22
C SER A 246 8.90 18.78 -16.14
N LEU A 247 8.76 18.17 -14.96
CA LEU A 247 8.88 16.73 -14.77
C LEU A 247 7.51 16.07 -14.98
N SER A 248 7.40 15.28 -16.06
CA SER A 248 6.43 14.17 -16.22
C SER A 248 5.03 14.40 -15.63
N GLY A 249 4.34 15.45 -16.06
CA GLY A 249 2.87 15.62 -15.94
C GLY A 249 2.27 15.70 -14.52
N LYS A 250 3.00 15.42 -13.45
CA LYS A 250 2.51 15.40 -12.06
C LYS A 250 3.41 16.26 -11.17
N THR A 251 2.82 17.32 -10.63
CA THR A 251 3.47 18.20 -9.65
C THR A 251 3.74 17.43 -8.35
N PRO A 252 4.96 17.50 -7.77
CA PRO A 252 5.23 16.93 -6.45
C PRO A 252 4.28 17.49 -5.38
N VAL A 253 3.93 16.67 -4.40
CA VAL A 253 3.18 17.13 -3.23
C VAL A 253 4.12 17.91 -2.32
N LEU A 254 3.81 19.18 -2.07
CA LEU A 254 4.67 20.08 -1.32
C LEU A 254 4.27 20.11 0.16
N LEU A 255 5.24 19.88 1.04
CA LEU A 255 5.12 20.08 2.47
C LEU A 255 6.17 21.07 2.95
N GLN A 256 5.76 22.32 3.19
CA GLN A 256 6.63 23.34 3.77
C GLN A 256 6.83 23.07 5.26
N LYS A 257 7.92 22.39 5.59
CA LYS A 257 8.30 22.07 6.96
C LYS A 257 9.80 21.92 7.06
N ASN A 258 10.41 22.64 7.99
CA ASN A 258 11.81 22.42 8.32
C ASN A 258 11.94 21.16 9.16
N VAL A 259 12.60 20.14 8.61
CA VAL A 259 12.90 18.85 9.25
C VAL A 259 14.41 18.58 9.29
N SER A 260 15.21 19.63 9.19
CA SER A 260 16.67 19.52 9.19
C SER A 260 17.17 18.93 10.51
N GLY A 261 17.97 17.86 10.42
CA GLY A 261 18.57 17.19 11.57
C GLY A 261 17.61 16.33 12.41
N GLU A 262 16.36 16.15 11.97
CA GLU A 262 15.42 15.23 12.61
C GLU A 262 15.69 13.77 12.19
N ASP A 263 15.34 12.83 13.08
CA ASP A 263 15.41 11.40 12.83
C ASP A 263 14.25 10.89 11.96
N ASP A 264 14.38 9.66 11.44
CA ASP A 264 13.44 9.04 10.50
C ASP A 264 12.02 8.94 11.08
N ASP A 265 11.88 8.70 12.40
CA ASP A 265 10.60 8.54 13.07
C ASP A 265 9.85 9.87 13.17
N LYS A 266 10.53 10.96 13.56
CA LYS A 266 9.92 12.29 13.60
C LYS A 266 9.59 12.84 12.21
N ILE A 267 10.41 12.51 11.21
CA ILE A 267 10.13 12.83 9.82
C ILE A 267 8.86 12.08 9.39
N HIS A 268 8.75 10.79 9.68
CA HIS A 268 7.57 10.00 9.38
C HIS A 268 6.32 10.58 10.05
N GLU A 269 6.36 10.90 11.35
CA GLU A 269 5.24 11.51 12.09
C GLU A 269 4.78 12.83 11.44
N ALA A 270 5.75 13.68 11.04
CA ALA A 270 5.48 14.95 10.38
C ALA A 270 4.74 14.79 9.04
N ILE A 271 5.05 13.71 8.32
CA ILE A 271 4.53 13.41 6.99
C ILE A 271 3.19 12.70 7.09
N GLN A 272 3.05 11.76 8.01
CA GLN A 272 1.90 10.87 8.13
C GLN A 272 0.57 11.64 8.22
N GLN A 273 0.54 12.72 9.02
CA GLN A 273 -0.65 13.59 9.13
C GLN A 273 -1.09 14.18 7.78
N HIS A 274 -0.13 14.48 6.90
CA HIS A 274 -0.39 15.06 5.59
C HIS A 274 -0.68 13.98 4.54
N VAL A 275 0.03 12.84 4.58
CA VAL A 275 -0.17 11.73 3.67
C VAL A 275 -1.55 11.10 3.82
N THR A 276 -2.01 10.87 5.05
CA THR A 276 -3.35 10.32 5.28
C THR A 276 -4.41 11.23 4.68
N LYS A 277 -4.28 12.55 4.89
CA LYS A 277 -5.20 13.54 4.32
C LYS A 277 -5.11 13.60 2.80
N PHE A 278 -3.91 13.63 2.24
CA PHE A 278 -3.70 13.71 0.79
C PHE A 278 -4.17 12.46 0.06
N SER A 279 -3.88 11.26 0.60
CA SER A 279 -4.33 10.00 0.00
C SER A 279 -5.86 9.92 0.02
N TYR A 280 -6.47 10.36 1.13
CA TYR A 280 -7.92 10.50 1.23
C TYR A 280 -8.47 11.48 0.18
N GLU A 281 -7.91 12.68 0.05
CA GLU A 281 -8.35 13.70 -0.92
C GLU A 281 -8.17 13.20 -2.36
N ALA A 282 -7.07 12.50 -2.67
CA ALA A 282 -6.81 11.93 -3.98
C ALA A 282 -7.81 10.81 -4.35
N ASP A 283 -8.11 9.90 -3.41
CA ASP A 283 -9.12 8.86 -3.65
C ASP A 283 -10.53 9.45 -3.80
N GLN A 284 -10.84 10.57 -3.13
CA GLN A 284 -12.11 11.31 -3.31
C GLN A 284 -12.17 12.03 -4.66
N GLU A 285 -11.13 12.78 -5.04
CA GLU A 285 -11.09 13.50 -6.31
C GLU A 285 -11.18 12.53 -7.49
N GLU A 286 -10.50 11.38 -7.40
CA GLU A 286 -10.59 10.33 -8.40
C GLU A 286 -12.00 9.72 -8.46
N LEU A 287 -12.62 9.45 -7.31
CA LEU A 287 -14.00 8.97 -7.23
C LEU A 287 -14.99 9.97 -7.86
N GLU A 288 -14.88 11.26 -7.52
CA GLU A 288 -15.70 12.32 -8.08
C GLU A 288 -15.48 12.47 -9.58
N THR A 289 -14.22 12.40 -10.04
CA THR A 289 -13.87 12.45 -11.46
C THR A 289 -14.57 11.34 -12.22
N PHE A 290 -14.51 10.10 -11.72
CA PHE A 290 -15.17 8.97 -12.37
C PHE A 290 -16.70 9.06 -12.33
N GLN A 291 -17.28 9.53 -11.23
CA GLN A 291 -18.72 9.74 -11.15
C GLN A 291 -19.21 10.83 -12.12
N ASN A 292 -18.41 11.88 -12.32
CA ASN A 292 -18.73 12.96 -13.27
C ASN A 292 -18.52 12.54 -14.73
N GLN A 293 -17.55 11.66 -14.99
CA GLN A 293 -17.25 11.09 -16.30
C GLN A 293 -18.15 9.92 -16.70
N ALA A 294 -19.04 9.44 -15.82
CA ALA A 294 -20.00 8.38 -16.13
C ALA A 294 -21.01 8.72 -17.25
N ASN A 295 -20.96 9.93 -17.82
CA ASN A 295 -21.70 10.36 -19.02
C ASN A 295 -20.85 10.28 -20.32
N ASP A 296 -19.61 9.81 -20.25
CA ASP A 296 -18.72 9.59 -21.40
C ASP A 296 -18.85 8.14 -21.89
N ASP A 297 -18.71 7.90 -23.20
CA ASP A 297 -19.00 6.58 -23.80
C ASP A 297 -17.94 5.51 -23.44
N GLU A 298 -16.77 5.89 -22.91
CA GLU A 298 -15.63 4.99 -22.63
C GLU A 298 -15.50 4.53 -21.16
N ILE A 299 -16.08 5.26 -20.19
CA ILE A 299 -15.90 4.99 -18.75
C ILE A 299 -17.26 4.89 -18.08
N SER A 300 -17.50 3.80 -17.36
CA SER A 300 -18.73 3.63 -16.57
C SER A 300 -18.44 3.28 -15.12
N THR A 301 -19.33 3.70 -14.23
CA THR A 301 -19.30 3.33 -12.80
C THR A 301 -20.41 2.35 -12.48
N LEU A 302 -20.11 1.28 -11.74
CA LEU A 302 -21.07 0.30 -11.26
C LEU A 302 -21.19 0.36 -9.73
N GLN A 303 -22.41 0.22 -9.21
CA GLN A 303 -22.69 0.12 -7.77
C GLN A 303 -23.46 -1.14 -7.39
N GLU A 304 -24.13 -1.79 -8.35
CA GLU A 304 -24.90 -3.01 -8.12
C GLU A 304 -23.98 -4.22 -7.99
N THR A 305 -24.11 -4.99 -6.91
CA THR A 305 -23.23 -6.13 -6.60
C THR A 305 -23.12 -7.11 -7.77
N LYS A 306 -24.24 -7.43 -8.42
CA LYS A 306 -24.29 -8.39 -9.54
C LYS A 306 -23.46 -7.91 -10.73
N ASP A 307 -23.55 -6.62 -11.04
CA ASP A 307 -22.86 -6.02 -12.18
C ASP A 307 -21.37 -5.91 -11.89
N ILE A 308 -21.00 -5.55 -10.65
CA ILE A 308 -19.61 -5.48 -10.18
C ILE A 308 -18.93 -6.85 -10.28
N VAL A 309 -19.54 -7.91 -9.75
CA VAL A 309 -18.94 -9.26 -9.80
C VAL A 309 -18.75 -9.72 -11.24
N THR A 310 -19.75 -9.49 -12.08
CA THR A 310 -19.69 -9.85 -13.51
C THR A 310 -18.60 -9.05 -14.24
N ALA A 311 -18.51 -7.74 -14.01
CA ALA A 311 -17.48 -6.88 -14.59
C ALA A 311 -16.06 -7.23 -14.11
N ALA A 312 -15.91 -7.62 -12.84
CA ALA A 312 -14.64 -8.06 -12.27
C ALA A 312 -14.14 -9.32 -12.99
N HIS A 313 -15.03 -10.30 -13.19
CA HIS A 313 -14.73 -11.53 -13.91
C HIS A 313 -14.37 -11.25 -15.39
N ASP A 314 -15.13 -10.38 -16.04
CA ASP A 314 -14.98 -10.05 -17.46
C ASP A 314 -13.80 -9.09 -17.76
N LYS A 315 -12.95 -8.80 -16.77
CA LYS A 315 -11.77 -7.93 -16.87
C LYS A 315 -12.10 -6.47 -17.23
N ARG A 316 -13.31 -6.01 -16.90
CA ARG A 316 -13.77 -4.66 -17.23
C ARG A 316 -13.46 -3.63 -16.14
N ILE A 317 -13.17 -4.07 -14.91
CA ILE A 317 -12.89 -3.17 -13.79
C ILE A 317 -11.41 -2.77 -13.76
N SER A 318 -11.14 -1.47 -13.82
CA SER A 318 -9.80 -0.90 -13.60
C SER A 318 -9.54 -0.54 -12.14
N LYS A 319 -10.55 -0.05 -11.43
CA LYS A 319 -10.47 0.28 -10.00
C LYS A 319 -11.73 -0.14 -9.27
N LEU A 320 -11.57 -0.88 -8.17
CA LEU A 320 -12.65 -1.29 -7.27
C LEU A 320 -12.46 -0.61 -5.91
N PHE A 321 -13.46 0.14 -5.47
CA PHE A 321 -13.49 0.77 -4.16
C PHE A 321 -14.37 -0.03 -3.21
N VAL A 322 -13.76 -0.60 -2.17
CA VAL A 322 -14.42 -1.46 -1.18
C VAL A 322 -14.30 -0.81 0.21
N PRO A 323 -15.38 -0.42 0.89
CA PRO A 323 -15.28 0.04 2.28
C PRO A 323 -14.68 -1.06 3.17
N SER A 324 -13.79 -0.69 4.10
CA SER A 324 -13.17 -1.66 5.03
C SER A 324 -14.21 -2.34 5.91
N ASN A 325 -15.26 -1.61 6.27
CA ASN A 325 -16.41 -2.07 7.05
C ASN A 325 -17.59 -2.57 6.19
N SER A 326 -17.40 -2.80 4.89
CA SER A 326 -18.52 -3.14 4.02
C SER A 326 -19.22 -4.44 4.44
N LYS A 327 -20.54 -4.49 4.28
CA LYS A 327 -21.31 -5.70 4.55
C LYS A 327 -20.85 -6.86 3.67
N LYS A 328 -20.89 -8.06 4.23
CA LYS A 328 -20.65 -9.29 3.47
C LYS A 328 -21.89 -9.61 2.67
N ILE A 329 -21.75 -9.75 1.36
CA ILE A 329 -22.84 -10.12 0.47
C ILE A 329 -22.55 -11.53 -0.04
N TRP A 330 -23.39 -12.47 0.34
CA TRP A 330 -23.22 -13.87 0.00
C TRP A 330 -23.99 -14.22 -1.26
N GLY A 331 -23.40 -15.10 -2.07
CA GLY A 331 -24.03 -15.50 -3.33
C GLY A 331 -23.32 -16.63 -4.04
N THR A 332 -23.50 -16.65 -5.34
CA THR A 332 -22.81 -17.56 -6.26
C THR A 332 -22.63 -16.86 -7.59
N PHE A 333 -21.41 -16.82 -8.07
CA PHE A 333 -21.13 -16.46 -9.45
C PHE A 333 -21.06 -17.70 -10.35
N LYS A 334 -21.73 -17.68 -11.50
CA LYS A 334 -21.68 -18.73 -12.51
C LYS A 334 -20.90 -18.24 -13.73
N ALA A 335 -19.64 -18.64 -13.82
CA ALA A 335 -18.75 -18.23 -14.91
C ALA A 335 -19.30 -18.57 -16.31
N GLU A 336 -19.91 -19.75 -16.50
CA GLU A 336 -20.43 -20.17 -17.81
C GLU A 336 -21.57 -19.27 -18.34
N SER A 337 -22.42 -18.77 -17.44
CA SER A 337 -23.58 -17.96 -17.79
C SER A 337 -23.41 -16.47 -17.51
N HIS A 338 -22.24 -16.06 -17.01
CA HIS A 338 -21.95 -14.69 -16.55
C HIS A 338 -23.05 -14.16 -15.61
N GLU A 339 -23.54 -15.02 -14.72
CA GLU A 339 -24.68 -14.71 -13.85
C GLU A 339 -24.24 -14.65 -12.39
N THR A 340 -24.54 -13.55 -11.71
CA THR A 340 -24.37 -13.41 -10.26
C THR A 340 -25.72 -13.56 -9.55
N ILE A 341 -25.81 -14.50 -8.62
CA ILE A 341 -26.98 -14.71 -7.78
C ILE A 341 -26.65 -14.29 -6.35
N VAL A 342 -27.28 -13.22 -5.88
CA VAL A 342 -27.25 -12.80 -4.47
C VAL A 342 -28.26 -13.64 -3.69
N ARG A 343 -27.88 -14.09 -2.50
CA ARG A 343 -28.74 -14.88 -1.62
C ARG A 343 -29.11 -14.09 -0.38
N ASP A 344 -30.39 -13.74 -0.26
CA ASP A 344 -30.92 -13.04 0.92
C ASP A 344 -31.06 -13.98 2.13
N ASP A 345 -31.16 -15.28 1.89
CA ASP A 345 -31.33 -16.35 2.88
C ASP A 345 -30.02 -17.05 3.27
N ALA A 346 -28.89 -16.62 2.70
CA ALA A 346 -27.59 -17.13 3.08
C ALA A 346 -27.37 -16.88 4.57
N THR A 347 -27.55 -17.92 5.37
CA THR A 347 -26.97 -17.97 6.70
C THR A 347 -25.47 -17.69 6.52
N LYS A 348 -24.88 -16.90 7.42
CA LYS A 348 -23.51 -16.33 7.37
C LYS A 348 -22.35 -17.36 7.28
N GLU A 349 -22.61 -18.55 6.81
CA GLU A 349 -21.85 -19.76 7.13
C GLU A 349 -21.50 -20.61 5.90
N VAL A 350 -22.23 -20.50 4.78
CA VAL A 350 -21.96 -21.28 3.54
C VAL A 350 -22.36 -20.48 2.29
N GLY A 351 -21.39 -20.15 1.45
CA GLY A 351 -21.58 -19.38 0.21
C GLY A 351 -20.33 -18.60 -0.18
N GLU A 352 -20.29 -18.12 -1.42
CA GLU A 352 -19.18 -17.28 -1.90
C GLU A 352 -19.42 -15.82 -1.48
N GLU A 353 -18.42 -15.17 -0.88
CA GLU A 353 -18.52 -13.74 -0.54
C GLU A 353 -18.23 -12.91 -1.79
N LEU A 354 -19.26 -12.22 -2.30
CA LEU A 354 -19.25 -11.63 -3.64
C LEU A 354 -18.29 -10.45 -3.77
N TYR A 355 -18.11 -9.63 -2.74
CA TYR A 355 -17.15 -8.53 -2.80
C TYR A 355 -15.71 -9.01 -2.70
N ASN A 356 -15.46 -10.08 -1.95
CA ASN A 356 -14.18 -10.78 -1.93
C ASN A 356 -13.87 -11.36 -3.31
N LEU A 357 -14.83 -12.04 -3.95
CA LEU A 357 -14.67 -12.54 -5.32
C LEU A 357 -14.37 -11.38 -6.29
N ALA A 358 -15.13 -10.28 -6.21
CA ALA A 358 -14.90 -9.12 -7.07
C ALA A 358 -13.50 -8.53 -6.88
N ALA A 359 -13.02 -8.42 -5.64
CA ALA A 359 -11.66 -7.96 -5.35
C ALA A 359 -10.61 -8.90 -5.95
N ILE A 360 -10.75 -10.22 -5.76
CA ILE A 360 -9.84 -11.23 -6.32
C ILE A 360 -9.77 -11.12 -7.85
N LYS A 361 -10.93 -11.15 -8.53
CA LYS A 361 -10.97 -11.10 -9.99
C LYS A 361 -10.44 -9.78 -10.53
N THR A 362 -10.70 -8.65 -9.84
CA THR A 362 -10.14 -7.35 -10.22
C THR A 362 -8.61 -7.37 -10.16
N LEU A 363 -8.02 -7.85 -9.06
CA LEU A 363 -6.55 -7.93 -8.90
C LEU A 363 -5.92 -8.88 -9.93
N GLN A 364 -6.50 -10.07 -10.12
CA GLN A 364 -6.03 -11.07 -11.09
C GLN A 364 -6.08 -10.56 -12.54
N ASN A 365 -7.03 -9.69 -12.85
CA ASN A 365 -7.21 -9.12 -14.17
C ASN A 365 -6.44 -7.82 -14.39
N GLY A 366 -5.57 -7.42 -13.45
CA GLY A 366 -4.70 -6.24 -13.58
C GLY A 366 -5.35 -4.92 -13.16
N GLY A 367 -6.57 -4.96 -12.62
CA GLY A 367 -7.18 -3.82 -11.95
C GLY A 367 -6.58 -3.59 -10.56
N SER A 368 -6.97 -2.48 -9.94
CA SER A 368 -6.59 -2.11 -8.57
C SER A 368 -7.78 -2.18 -7.63
N VAL A 369 -7.52 -2.51 -6.36
CA VAL A 369 -8.54 -2.52 -5.30
C VAL A 369 -8.07 -1.58 -4.19
N VAL A 370 -8.95 -0.68 -3.76
CA VAL A 370 -8.64 0.33 -2.74
C VAL A 370 -9.74 0.33 -1.68
N THR A 371 -9.32 0.46 -0.42
CA THR A 371 -10.23 0.66 0.70
C THR A 371 -10.69 2.12 0.79
N ASN A 372 -12.00 2.37 0.84
CA ASN A 372 -12.53 3.73 0.96
C ASN A 372 -13.77 3.79 1.87
N ASP A 373 -13.57 4.20 3.11
CA ASP A 373 -14.61 4.21 4.16
C ASP A 373 -15.60 5.39 4.06
N ASN A 374 -15.43 6.28 3.07
CA ASN A 374 -16.43 7.30 2.77
C ASN A 374 -17.59 6.75 1.95
N ILE A 375 -17.37 5.62 1.28
CA ILE A 375 -18.45 4.90 0.61
C ILE A 375 -19.28 4.21 1.72
N PRO A 376 -20.61 4.32 1.69
CA PRO A 376 -21.47 3.64 2.67
C PRO A 376 -21.18 2.14 2.78
N GLU A 377 -21.29 1.59 3.99
CA GLU A 377 -20.98 0.17 4.29
C GLU A 377 -21.78 -0.83 3.44
N ASP A 378 -22.93 -0.43 2.90
CA ASP A 378 -23.79 -1.26 2.05
C ASP A 378 -23.49 -1.10 0.55
N LYS A 379 -22.48 -0.29 0.20
CA LYS A 379 -22.10 0.00 -1.18
C LYS A 379 -20.67 -0.41 -1.48
N THR A 380 -20.43 -0.68 -2.75
CA THR A 380 -19.12 -0.85 -3.36
C THR A 380 -19.20 -0.15 -4.71
N LEU A 381 -18.11 0.46 -5.16
CA LEU A 381 -18.09 1.17 -6.43
C LEU A 381 -16.98 0.61 -7.32
N ALA A 382 -17.31 0.31 -8.56
CA ALA A 382 -16.35 -0.11 -9.56
C ALA A 382 -16.27 0.91 -10.69
N VAL A 383 -15.05 1.17 -11.16
CA VAL A 383 -14.77 1.94 -12.36
C VAL A 383 -14.40 0.96 -13.46
N CYS A 384 -15.12 1.04 -14.57
CA CYS A 384 -14.93 0.16 -15.71
C CYS A 384 -14.43 0.91 -16.94
N HIS A 385 -13.61 0.23 -17.75
CA HIS A 385 -13.32 0.61 -19.13
C HIS A 385 -14.06 -0.37 -20.05
N TRP A 386 -14.71 0.15 -21.09
CA TRP A 386 -15.46 -0.65 -22.06
C TRP A 386 -14.62 -1.16 -23.23
#